data_AF-C1ARB6-F1
#
_entry.id   AF-C1ARB6-F1
#
_cell.length_a   1.000
_cell.length_b   1.000
_cell.length_c   1.000
_cell.angle_alpha   90.00
_cell.angle_beta   90.00
_cell.angle_gamma   90.00
#
_symmetry.space_group_name_H-M   'P 1'
#
loop_
_entity.id
_entity.type
_entity.pdbx_description
1 polymer ?
#
loop_
_entity_poly.entity_id
_entity_poly.type
_entity_poly.pdbx_seq_one_letter_code
_entity_poly.pdbx_strand_id
1 'polypeptide(L)'
;MAQLAASAEPEVRAQLDAKIAVLDEHRTAVGLKRGKINRELAFHFARQTADYAAAAGATVIAVLDLTTLEARGHGRVNNNRAAQSARRKAVTALAHTAAGVGIAVVSVGPADPPRGVRVATHPSHAPAAITPRGVQVAGSAATATTSPE
;
A
#
# COMPACT_ATOMS: atom_id res chain seq x y z
N MET A 1 11.72 -2.07 20.84
CA MET A 1 11.41 -1.63 22.21
C MET A 1 12.06 -2.57 23.22
N ALA A 2 11.84 -3.89 23.14
CA ALA A 2 12.41 -4.89 24.05
C ALA A 2 13.95 -4.85 24.24
N GLN A 3 14.72 -4.52 23.19
CA GLN A 3 16.19 -4.46 23.26
C GLN A 3 16.74 -3.34 24.17
N LEU A 4 16.01 -2.23 24.33
CA LEU A 4 16.43 -1.10 25.16
C LEU A 4 16.26 -1.40 26.65
N ALA A 5 15.23 -2.17 27.01
CA ALA A 5 14.98 -2.57 28.39
C ALA A 5 15.97 -3.64 28.88
N ALA A 6 16.36 -4.56 27.98
CA ALA A 6 17.24 -5.69 28.31
C ALA A 6 18.65 -5.30 28.80
N SER A 7 19.16 -4.14 28.40
CA SER A 7 20.49 -3.64 28.78
C SER A 7 20.49 -2.63 29.94
N ALA A 8 19.33 -2.33 30.52
CA ALA A 8 19.19 -1.33 31.58
C ALA A 8 19.30 -1.97 32.98
N GLU A 9 19.80 -1.17 33.95
CA GLU A 9 19.72 -1.45 35.38
C GLU A 9 18.27 -1.74 35.81
N PRO A 10 18.01 -2.57 36.84
CA PRO A 10 16.69 -3.12 37.12
C PRO A 10 15.58 -2.08 37.32
N GLU A 11 15.86 -0.98 38.01
CA GLU A 11 14.90 0.10 38.24
C GLU A 11 14.59 0.87 36.93
N VAL A 12 15.62 1.16 36.13
CA VAL A 12 15.48 1.82 34.83
C VAL A 12 14.73 0.91 33.85
N ARG A 13 14.95 -0.42 33.92
CA ARG A 13 14.21 -1.41 33.13
C ARG A 13 12.72 -1.38 33.45
N ALA A 14 12.35 -1.40 34.73
CA ALA A 14 10.94 -1.31 35.13
C ALA A 14 10.26 -0.03 34.63
N GLN A 15 10.96 1.11 34.70
CA GLN A 15 10.46 2.38 34.16
C GLN A 15 10.33 2.36 32.63
N LEU A 16 11.28 1.73 31.92
CA LEU A 16 11.23 1.58 30.47
C LEU A 16 10.08 0.66 30.05
N ASP A 17 9.88 -0.47 30.72
CA ASP A 17 8.80 -1.40 30.41
C ASP A 17 7.43 -0.74 30.59
N ALA A 18 7.24 0.04 31.66
CA ALA A 18 6.02 0.82 31.85
C ALA A 18 5.79 1.83 30.71
N LYS A 19 6.82 2.55 30.27
CA LYS A 19 6.72 3.49 29.14
C LYS A 19 6.46 2.77 27.81
N ILE A 20 7.08 1.62 27.59
CA ILE A 20 6.89 0.80 26.39
C ILE A 20 5.43 0.34 26.32
N ALA A 21 4.87 -0.13 27.42
CA ALA A 21 3.47 -0.57 27.48
C ALA A 21 2.50 0.56 27.06
N VAL A 22 2.67 1.77 27.61
CA VAL A 22 1.86 2.94 27.24
C VAL A 22 2.01 3.29 25.76
N LEU A 23 3.24 3.26 25.22
CA LEU A 23 3.50 3.58 23.82
C LEU A 23 2.89 2.55 22.86
N ASP A 24 2.90 1.27 23.22
CA ASP A 24 2.31 0.20 22.41
C ASP A 24 0.77 0.27 22.41
N GLU A 25 0.16 0.61 23.53
CA GLU A 25 -1.28 0.89 23.62
C GLU A 25 -1.66 2.07 22.71
N HIS A 26 -0.97 3.21 22.87
CA HIS A 26 -1.22 4.40 22.05
C HIS A 26 -1.01 4.12 20.55
N ARG A 27 0.06 3.38 20.19
CA ARG A 27 0.32 2.98 18.81
C ARG A 27 -0.84 2.17 18.24
N THR A 28 -1.40 1.26 19.03
CA THR A 28 -2.54 0.42 18.63
C THR A 28 -3.79 1.27 18.42
N ALA A 29 -4.13 2.12 19.39
CA ALA A 29 -5.29 3.01 19.32
C ALA A 29 -5.22 3.96 18.10
N VAL A 30 -4.05 4.59 17.86
CA VAL A 30 -3.81 5.44 16.69
C VAL A 30 -3.88 4.64 15.40
N GLY A 31 -3.35 3.41 15.39
CA GLY A 31 -3.43 2.49 14.26
C GLY A 31 -4.87 2.19 13.84
N LEU A 32 -5.74 1.91 14.82
CA LEU A 32 -7.18 1.67 14.59
C LEU A 32 -7.88 2.92 14.07
N LYS A 33 -7.63 4.09 14.68
CA LYS A 33 -8.21 5.37 14.24
C LYS A 33 -7.79 5.70 12.80
N ARG A 34 -6.51 5.59 12.48
CA ARG A 34 -5.99 5.74 11.10
C ARG A 34 -6.65 4.73 10.15
N GLY A 35 -6.87 3.50 10.60
CA GLY A 35 -7.56 2.47 9.84
C GLY A 35 -8.96 2.91 9.40
N LYS A 36 -9.74 3.49 10.31
CA LYS A 36 -11.09 4.02 10.04
C LYS A 36 -11.03 5.24 9.11
N ILE A 37 -10.19 6.23 9.42
CA ILE A 37 -10.04 7.44 8.60
C ILE A 37 -9.65 7.09 7.16
N ASN A 38 -8.65 6.22 6.96
CA ASN A 38 -8.21 5.83 5.62
C ASN A 38 -9.31 5.05 4.85
N ARG A 39 -10.23 4.38 5.56
CA ARG A 39 -11.36 3.69 4.91
C ARG A 39 -12.35 4.72 4.37
N GLU A 40 -12.79 5.65 5.22
CA GLU A 40 -13.76 6.69 4.82
C GLU A 40 -13.20 7.60 3.72
N LEU A 41 -11.95 8.06 3.86
CA LEU A 41 -11.28 8.85 2.82
C LEU A 41 -11.15 8.09 1.51
N ALA A 42 -10.89 6.78 1.54
CA ALA A 42 -10.83 5.97 0.33
C ALA A 42 -12.18 5.89 -0.40
N PHE A 43 -13.30 5.77 0.34
CA PHE A 43 -14.63 5.78 -0.27
C PHE A 43 -14.98 7.13 -0.90
N HIS A 44 -14.71 8.24 -0.19
CA HIS A 44 -14.93 9.57 -0.75
C HIS A 44 -14.07 9.82 -1.99
N PHE A 45 -12.78 9.50 -1.93
CA PHE A 45 -11.87 9.57 -3.06
C PHE A 45 -12.39 8.75 -4.26
N ALA A 46 -12.80 7.51 -4.01
CA ALA A 46 -13.26 6.59 -5.05
C ALA A 46 -14.51 7.11 -5.76
N ARG A 47 -15.50 7.57 -4.99
CA ARG A 47 -16.74 8.15 -5.54
C ARG A 47 -16.45 9.38 -6.38
N GLN A 48 -15.73 10.36 -5.83
CA GLN A 48 -15.43 11.58 -6.55
C GLN A 48 -14.64 11.31 -7.84
N THR A 49 -13.67 10.40 -7.80
CA THR A 49 -12.86 10.05 -8.98
C THR A 49 -13.69 9.32 -10.04
N ALA A 50 -14.55 8.37 -9.63
CA ALA A 50 -15.43 7.66 -10.56
C ALA A 50 -16.46 8.61 -11.19
N ASP A 51 -17.04 9.53 -10.43
CA ASP A 51 -17.98 10.54 -10.92
C ASP A 51 -17.31 11.43 -11.98
N TYR A 52 -16.08 11.90 -11.74
CA TYR A 52 -15.33 12.67 -12.73
C TYR A 52 -15.00 11.86 -13.98
N ALA A 53 -14.55 10.61 -13.82
CA ALA A 53 -14.23 9.75 -14.96
C ALA A 53 -15.46 9.46 -15.82
N ALA A 54 -16.61 9.20 -15.19
CA ALA A 54 -17.89 9.00 -15.87
C ALA A 54 -18.34 10.26 -16.61
N ALA A 55 -18.27 11.43 -15.96
CA ALA A 55 -18.60 12.71 -16.58
C ALA A 55 -17.69 13.01 -17.80
N ALA A 56 -16.44 12.56 -17.78
CA ALA A 56 -15.51 12.68 -18.90
C ALA A 56 -15.72 11.62 -20.00
N GLY A 57 -16.64 10.66 -19.82
CA GLY A 57 -16.83 9.54 -20.75
C GLY A 57 -15.67 8.55 -20.77
N ALA A 58 -14.86 8.51 -19.70
CA ALA A 58 -13.72 7.61 -19.62
C ALA A 58 -14.20 6.15 -19.43
N THR A 59 -13.53 5.21 -20.09
CA THR A 59 -13.75 3.76 -19.92
C THR A 59 -12.67 3.11 -19.06
N VAL A 60 -11.55 3.80 -18.83
CA VAL A 60 -10.38 3.31 -18.09
C VAL A 60 -9.80 4.41 -17.19
N ILE A 61 -9.42 4.05 -15.97
CA ILE A 61 -8.60 4.86 -15.07
C ILE A 61 -7.26 4.13 -14.85
N ALA A 62 -6.17 4.76 -15.29
CA ALA A 62 -4.81 4.28 -15.02
C ALA A 62 -4.32 4.81 -13.67
N VAL A 63 -3.99 3.90 -12.75
CA VAL A 63 -3.48 4.22 -11.41
C VAL A 63 -2.00 3.89 -11.35
N LEU A 64 -1.19 4.87 -10.97
CA LEU A 64 0.23 4.65 -10.78
C LEU A 64 0.47 3.65 -9.63
N ASP A 65 1.22 2.59 -9.91
CA ASP A 65 1.69 1.67 -8.90
C ASP A 65 2.81 2.33 -8.09
N LEU A 66 2.44 2.74 -6.88
CA LEU A 66 3.33 3.37 -5.91
C LEU A 66 3.86 2.39 -4.87
N THR A 67 3.73 1.08 -5.07
CA THR A 67 4.20 0.07 -4.10
C THR A 67 5.72 0.14 -3.88
N THR A 68 6.46 0.54 -4.91
CA THR A 68 7.92 0.73 -4.89
C THR A 68 8.35 2.09 -4.34
N LEU A 69 7.41 2.96 -3.95
CA LEU A 69 7.68 4.31 -3.50
C LEU A 69 8.07 4.36 -2.02
N GLU A 70 9.27 4.85 -1.72
CA GLU A 70 9.77 5.01 -0.34
C GLU A 70 9.84 6.48 0.14
N ALA A 71 9.31 6.73 1.34
CA ALA A 71 9.52 7.93 2.14
C ALA A 71 10.97 8.01 2.65
N ARG A 72 11.40 9.21 3.04
CA ARG A 72 12.76 9.48 3.54
C ARG A 72 12.76 9.92 5.00
N GLY A 73 13.94 9.97 5.60
CA GLY A 73 14.16 10.49 6.95
C GLY A 73 13.77 9.53 8.07
N HIS A 74 13.69 10.07 9.30
CA HIS A 74 13.33 9.29 10.48
C HIS A 74 11.92 8.70 10.37
N GLY A 75 11.74 7.49 10.88
CA GLY A 75 10.45 6.80 10.82
C GLY A 75 10.07 6.27 9.43
N ARG A 76 11.00 6.28 8.45
CA ARG A 76 10.79 5.79 7.07
C ARG A 76 9.95 4.52 6.98
N VAL A 77 10.30 3.47 7.70
CA VAL A 77 9.60 2.17 7.63
C VAL A 77 8.13 2.29 8.04
N ASN A 78 7.85 3.01 9.13
CA ASN A 78 6.48 3.20 9.61
C ASN A 78 5.69 4.13 8.68
N ASN A 79 6.33 5.18 8.16
CA ASN A 79 5.72 6.13 7.23
C ASN A 79 5.39 5.44 5.91
N ASN A 80 6.29 4.60 5.39
CA ASN A 80 6.03 3.76 4.22
C ASN A 80 4.84 2.85 4.48
N ARG A 81 4.83 2.12 5.60
CA ARG A 81 3.70 1.25 5.94
C ARG A 81 2.38 2.00 6.03
N ALA A 82 2.38 3.19 6.64
CA ALA A 82 1.20 4.03 6.78
C ALA A 82 0.69 4.54 5.42
N ALA A 83 1.58 5.10 4.61
CA ALA A 83 1.26 5.64 3.29
C ALA A 83 0.79 4.54 2.34
N GLN A 84 1.50 3.40 2.29
CA GLN A 84 1.11 2.25 1.46
C GLN A 84 -0.23 1.65 1.90
N SER A 85 -0.53 1.65 3.22
CA SER A 85 -1.85 1.23 3.70
C SER A 85 -2.98 2.14 3.21
N ALA A 86 -2.77 3.45 3.15
CA ALA A 86 -3.77 4.39 2.64
C ALA A 86 -3.97 4.23 1.13
N ARG A 87 -2.86 4.18 0.38
CA ARG A 87 -2.87 4.00 -1.09
C ARG A 87 -3.61 2.74 -1.51
N ARG A 88 -3.30 1.60 -0.90
CA ARG A 88 -4.00 0.33 -1.21
C ARG A 88 -5.51 0.43 -0.98
N LYS A 89 -5.94 1.04 0.13
CA LYS A 89 -7.37 1.24 0.40
C LYS A 89 -8.03 2.12 -0.67
N ALA A 90 -7.38 3.21 -1.06
CA ALA A 90 -7.88 4.10 -2.11
C ALA A 90 -8.02 3.37 -3.45
N VAL A 91 -7.02 2.60 -3.88
CA VAL A 91 -7.07 1.83 -5.13
C VAL A 91 -8.16 0.75 -5.10
N THR A 92 -8.28 0.00 -4.00
CA THR A 92 -9.35 -1.01 -3.85
C THR A 92 -10.74 -0.37 -3.89
N ALA A 93 -10.95 0.73 -3.15
CA ALA A 93 -12.23 1.43 -3.16
C ALA A 93 -12.56 2.00 -4.54
N LEU A 94 -11.56 2.55 -5.24
CA LEU A 94 -11.70 3.09 -6.59
C LEU A 94 -12.08 1.98 -7.59
N ALA A 95 -11.35 0.87 -7.59
CA ALA A 95 -11.65 -0.28 -8.46
C ALA A 95 -13.09 -0.78 -8.26
N HIS A 96 -13.52 -0.93 -7.01
CA HIS A 96 -14.88 -1.34 -6.70
C HIS A 96 -15.94 -0.33 -7.18
N THR A 97 -15.71 0.96 -6.91
CA THR A 97 -16.69 2.01 -7.23
C THR A 97 -16.78 2.27 -8.73
N ALA A 98 -15.64 2.34 -9.42
CA ALA A 98 -15.55 2.53 -10.86
C ALA A 98 -16.18 1.35 -11.63
N ALA A 99 -16.01 0.11 -11.15
CA ALA A 99 -16.67 -1.05 -11.74
C ALA A 99 -18.20 -0.94 -11.71
N GLY A 100 -18.77 -0.30 -10.67
CA GLY A 100 -20.22 -0.06 -10.58
C GLY A 100 -20.79 0.85 -11.67
N VAL A 101 -19.93 1.62 -12.35
CA VAL A 101 -20.29 2.50 -13.48
C VAL A 101 -19.62 2.06 -14.79
N GLY A 102 -19.08 0.85 -14.86
CA GLY A 102 -18.50 0.28 -16.09
C GLY A 102 -17.11 0.81 -16.45
N ILE A 103 -16.38 1.41 -15.51
CA ILE A 103 -15.03 1.94 -15.73
C ILE A 103 -13.99 0.98 -15.19
N ALA A 104 -13.02 0.59 -16.02
CA ALA A 104 -11.94 -0.30 -15.61
C ALA A 104 -10.83 0.47 -14.88
N VAL A 105 -10.26 -0.11 -13.82
CA VAL A 105 -9.11 0.45 -13.11
C VAL A 105 -7.90 -0.43 -13.34
N VAL A 106 -6.82 0.14 -13.86
CA VAL A 106 -5.59 -0.59 -14.20
C VAL A 106 -4.39 0.03 -13.51
N SER A 107 -3.59 -0.80 -12.85
CA SER A 107 -2.32 -0.37 -12.26
C SER A 107 -1.25 -0.27 -13.35
N VAL A 108 -0.60 0.89 -13.43
CA VAL A 108 0.51 1.15 -14.36
C VAL A 108 1.81 1.34 -13.59
N GLY A 109 2.90 0.77 -14.08
CA GLY A 109 4.22 0.95 -13.47
C GLY A 109 4.69 2.43 -13.52
N PRO A 110 5.63 2.83 -12.65
CA PRO A 110 6.18 4.17 -12.69
C PRO A 110 7.03 4.39 -13.95
N ALA A 111 6.53 5.18 -14.90
CA ALA A 111 7.30 5.61 -16.07
C ALA A 111 8.40 6.61 -15.69
N ASP A 112 8.17 7.45 -14.66
CA ASP A 112 9.14 8.35 -14.04
C ASP A 112 8.71 8.68 -12.58
N PRO A 113 9.59 8.57 -11.57
CA PRO A 113 9.23 8.92 -10.20
C PRO A 113 9.16 10.45 -9.99
N PRO A 114 8.23 10.94 -9.15
CA PRO A 114 8.18 12.36 -8.78
C PRO A 114 9.51 12.84 -8.18
N ARG A 115 9.93 14.09 -8.51
CA ARG A 115 11.15 14.70 -7.95
C ARG A 115 11.12 14.59 -6.43
N GLY A 116 12.18 14.02 -5.85
CA GLY A 116 12.25 13.83 -4.40
C GLY A 116 11.74 12.48 -3.90
N VAL A 117 11.56 11.49 -4.77
CA VAL A 117 11.24 10.12 -4.34
C VAL A 117 12.14 9.08 -5.01
N ARG A 118 12.45 7.98 -4.31
CA ARG A 118 13.20 6.84 -4.87
C ARG A 118 12.24 5.69 -5.16
N VAL A 119 12.41 5.06 -6.31
CA VAL A 119 11.82 3.76 -6.65
C VAL A 119 12.72 2.69 -6.03
N ALA A 120 12.15 1.76 -5.26
CA ALA A 120 12.89 0.61 -4.74
C ALA A 120 13.34 -0.30 -5.90
N THR A 121 14.60 -0.72 -5.91
CA THR A 121 15.22 -1.54 -6.96
C THR A 121 14.95 -3.04 -6.82
N HIS A 122 13.73 -3.44 -6.42
CA HIS A 122 13.34 -4.85 -6.32
C HIS A 122 12.58 -5.28 -7.60
N PRO A 123 12.68 -6.55 -8.02
CA PRO A 123 12.05 -7.01 -9.25
C PRO A 123 10.54 -6.75 -9.19
N SER A 124 10.07 -5.97 -10.17
CA SER A 124 8.67 -5.60 -10.35
C SER A 124 7.80 -6.86 -10.46
N HIS A 125 6.78 -6.99 -9.60
CA HIS A 125 5.72 -7.95 -9.85
C HIS A 125 4.88 -7.44 -11.04
N ALA A 126 4.66 -8.30 -12.04
CA ALA A 126 3.84 -8.00 -13.19
C ALA A 126 2.46 -7.44 -12.78
N PRO A 127 1.84 -6.55 -13.57
CA PRO A 127 0.58 -5.91 -13.21
C PRO A 127 -0.52 -6.97 -13.05
N ALA A 128 -0.96 -7.18 -11.80
CA ALA A 128 -2.10 -8.04 -11.52
C ALA A 128 -3.39 -7.26 -11.84
N ALA A 129 -4.11 -7.69 -12.87
CA ALA A 129 -5.46 -7.24 -13.11
C ALA A 129 -6.34 -7.67 -11.93
N ILE A 130 -6.85 -6.71 -11.15
CA ILE A 130 -7.83 -6.99 -10.11
C ILE A 130 -9.17 -7.21 -10.81
N THR A 131 -9.46 -8.47 -11.16
CA THR A 131 -10.74 -8.89 -11.76
C THR A 131 -11.76 -9.19 -10.66
N PRO A 132 -13.06 -8.89 -10.87
CA PRO A 132 -14.10 -9.29 -9.93
C PRO A 132 -14.45 -10.77 -10.15
N ARG A 133 -14.45 -11.53 -9.04
CA ARG A 133 -14.77 -12.97 -8.88
C ARG A 133 -13.75 -13.98 -9.42
N GLY A 134 -13.36 -14.88 -8.51
CA GLY A 134 -12.25 -15.80 -8.66
C GLY A 134 -12.50 -16.95 -9.63
N VAL A 135 -11.59 -17.09 -10.58
CA VAL A 135 -11.08 -18.36 -11.11
C VAL A 135 -9.62 -18.10 -11.44
N GLN A 136 -8.71 -18.79 -10.77
CA GLN A 136 -7.29 -18.71 -11.03
C GLN A 136 -6.96 -19.74 -12.12
N VAL A 137 -6.76 -19.31 -13.36
CA VAL A 137 -6.28 -20.20 -14.42
C VAL A 137 -4.77 -20.36 -14.25
N ALA A 138 -4.35 -21.57 -13.87
CA ALA A 138 -2.94 -21.94 -13.79
C ALA A 138 -2.32 -21.96 -15.20
N GLY A 139 -1.44 -20.99 -15.49
CA GLY A 139 -0.61 -20.99 -16.68
C GLY A 139 0.63 -21.86 -16.48
N SER A 140 0.67 -22.98 -17.19
CA SER A 140 1.75 -23.96 -17.27
C SER A 140 3.09 -23.32 -17.68
N ALA A 141 4.15 -23.58 -16.91
CA ALA A 141 5.53 -23.28 -17.29
C ALA A 141 6.04 -24.39 -18.23
N ALA A 142 6.21 -24.07 -19.51
CA ALA A 142 6.96 -24.91 -20.44
C ALA A 142 8.43 -24.49 -20.45
N THR A 143 9.28 -25.40 -20.01
CA THR A 143 10.74 -25.35 -20.03
C THR A 143 11.24 -25.41 -21.48
N ALA A 144 12.14 -24.51 -21.88
CA ALA A 144 12.94 -24.67 -23.08
C ALA A 144 14.41 -24.37 -22.78
N THR A 145 15.19 -25.44 -22.83
CA THR A 145 16.64 -25.53 -22.71
C THR A 145 17.31 -25.07 -24.00
N THR A 146 18.36 -24.23 -23.92
CA THR A 146 19.45 -24.23 -24.90
C THR A 146 20.74 -23.71 -24.25
N SER A 147 21.78 -24.55 -24.31
CA SER A 147 23.18 -24.34 -23.88
C SER A 147 23.93 -23.33 -24.77
N PRO A 148 25.11 -22.83 -24.33
CA PRO A 148 25.90 -21.86 -25.06
C PRO A 148 26.98 -22.51 -25.95
N GLU A 149 27.35 -21.79 -27.02
CA GLU A 149 28.72 -21.71 -27.55
C GLU A 149 29.22 -20.27 -27.36
#